data_AF-A0AAP2ZL84-F1
#
_entry.id   AF-A0AAP2ZL84-F1
#
_cell.length_a   1.000
_cell.length_b   1.000
_cell.length_c   1.000
_cell.angle_alpha   90.00
_cell.angle_beta   90.00
_cell.angle_gamma   90.00
#
_symmetry.space_group_name_H-M   'P 1'
#
loop_
_entity.id
_entity.type
_entity.pdbx_description
1 polymer ?
#
loop_
_entity_poly.entity_id
_entity_poly.type
_entity_poly.pdbx_seq_one_letter_code
_entity_poly.pdbx_strand_id
1 'polypeptide(L)' 'MIIKRRKVKSTAFSDFVRNASSREKSDFFEKVIEEAIQKQKEVIAKANEIDG' A
#
# COMPACT_ATOMS: atom_id res chain seq x y z
N MET A 1 -38.44 -3.11 0.40
CA MET A 1 -37.70 -3.18 1.69
C MET A 1 -36.33 -2.52 1.46
N ILE A 2 -36.09 -1.33 2.01
CA ILE A 2 -34.79 -0.63 1.84
C ILE A 2 -33.84 -1.17 2.92
N ILE A 3 -32.88 -2.00 2.51
CA ILE A 3 -31.84 -2.50 3.43
C ILE A 3 -30.90 -1.33 3.73
N LYS A 4 -30.99 -0.76 4.94
CA LYS A 4 -30.10 0.32 5.39
C LYS A 4 -28.67 -0.22 5.47
N ARG A 5 -27.79 0.23 4.57
CA ARG A 5 -26.38 -0.20 4.56
C ARG A 5 -25.71 0.19 5.88
N ARG A 6 -25.01 -0.76 6.49
CA ARG A 6 -24.23 -0.53 7.72
C ARG A 6 -23.18 0.54 7.44
N LYS A 7 -23.21 1.65 8.19
CA LYS A 7 -22.15 2.66 8.12
C LYS A 7 -20.90 2.06 8.76
N VAL A 8 -19.90 1.75 7.94
CA VAL A 8 -18.57 1.35 8.39
C VAL A 8 -17.81 2.61 8.79
N LYS A 9 -17.10 2.58 9.92
CA LYS A 9 -16.25 3.69 10.35
C LYS A 9 -15.15 3.91 9.30
N SER A 10 -14.94 5.16 8.90
CA SER A 10 -13.80 5.51 8.06
C SER A 10 -12.49 5.28 8.82
N THR A 11 -11.50 4.74 8.13
CA THR A 11 -10.09 4.72 8.51
C THR A 11 -9.33 5.77 7.72
N ALA A 12 -8.16 6.20 8.23
CA ALA A 12 -7.26 7.10 7.51
C ALA A 12 -6.95 6.60 6.08
N PHE A 13 -6.73 5.29 5.91
CA PHE A 13 -6.55 4.69 4.58
C PHE A 13 -7.81 4.84 3.72
N SER A 14 -9.00 4.53 4.26
CA SER A 14 -10.24 4.66 3.49
C SER A 14 -10.55 6.11 3.13
N ASP A 15 -10.21 7.06 3.99
CA ASP A 15 -10.39 8.49 3.74
C ASP A 15 -9.38 8.99 2.71
N PHE A 16 -8.13 8.52 2.76
CA PHE A 16 -7.15 8.77 1.70
C PHE A 16 -7.63 8.23 0.35
N VAL A 17 -8.04 6.95 0.29
CA VAL A 17 -8.52 6.35 -0.97
C VAL A 17 -9.75 7.07 -1.53
N ARG A 18 -10.65 7.56 -0.67
CA ARG A 18 -11.85 8.27 -1.10
C ARG A 18 -11.59 9.71 -1.52
N ASN A 19 -10.74 10.42 -0.78
CA ASN A 19 -10.66 11.88 -0.87
C ASN A 19 -9.39 12.40 -1.53
N ALA A 20 -8.31 11.61 -1.61
CA ALA A 20 -7.06 12.05 -2.25
C ALA A 20 -7.22 12.14 -3.78
N SER A 21 -6.50 13.10 -4.37
CA SER A 21 -6.41 13.27 -5.81
C SER A 21 -5.68 12.10 -6.48
N SER A 22 -5.87 11.95 -7.80
CA SER A 22 -5.15 10.94 -8.58
C SER A 22 -3.63 11.10 -8.50
N ARG A 23 -3.15 12.36 -8.41
CA ARG A 23 -1.73 12.66 -8.28
C ARG A 23 -1.17 12.20 -6.93
N GLU A 24 -1.83 12.56 -5.84
CA GLU A 24 -1.42 12.14 -4.48
C GLU A 24 -1.44 10.61 -4.33
N LYS A 25 -2.41 9.94 -4.95
CA LYS A 25 -2.45 8.47 -5.01
C LYS A 25 -1.27 7.90 -5.78
N SER A 26 -0.95 8.46 -6.95
CA SER A 26 0.20 8.03 -7.75
C SER A 26 1.50 8.15 -6.96
N ASP A 27 1.77 9.34 -6.39
CA ASP A 27 2.99 9.62 -5.64
C ASP A 27 3.12 8.70 -4.40
N PHE A 28 2.00 8.38 -3.74
CA PHE A 28 1.98 7.46 -2.61
C PHE A 28 2.29 6.02 -3.03
N PHE A 29 1.61 5.50 -4.06
CA PHE A 29 1.78 4.12 -4.48
C PHE A 29 3.14 3.88 -5.15
N GLU A 30 3.70 4.87 -5.84
CA GLU A 30 5.05 4.82 -6.40
C GLU A 30 6.09 4.57 -5.29
N LYS A 31 6.02 5.33 -4.20
CA LYS A 31 6.90 5.11 -3.02
C LYS A 31 6.74 3.73 -2.41
N VAL A 32 5.50 3.23 -2.28
CA VAL A 32 5.24 1.89 -1.76
C VAL A 32 5.90 0.82 -2.64
N ILE A 33 5.85 0.99 -3.96
CA ILE A 33 6.49 0.07 -4.91
C ILE A 33 8.01 0.11 -4.78
N GLU A 34 8.60 1.31 -4.72
CA GLU A 34 10.06 1.47 -4.55
C GLU A 34 10.54 0.81 -3.25
N GLU A 35 9.86 1.06 -2.13
CA GLU A 35 10.18 0.44 -0.84
C GLU A 35 10.03 -1.08 -0.88
N ALA A 36 9.01 -1.59 -1.56
CA ALA A 36 8.79 -3.03 -1.71
C ALA A 36 9.92 -3.69 -2.52
N ILE A 37 10.33 -3.06 -3.62
CA ILE A 37 11.44 -3.53 -4.45
C ILE A 37 12.74 -3.54 -3.64
N GLN A 38 12.99 -2.49 -2.86
CA GLN A 38 14.19 -2.40 -2.01
C GLN A 38 14.23 -3.53 -0.99
N LYS A 39 13.12 -3.78 -0.29
CA LYS A 39 13.01 -4.91 0.66
C LYS A 39 13.19 -6.26 -0.03
N GLN A 40 12.65 -6.45 -1.24
CA GLN A 40 12.84 -7.69 -1.99
C GLN A 40 14.30 -7.91 -2.35
N LYS A 41 15.03 -6.87 -2.78
CA LYS A 41 16.47 -6.96 -3.07
C LYS A 41 17.27 -7.34 -1.83
N GLU A 42 16.95 -6.78 -0.68
CA GLU A 42 17.61 -7.13 0.59
C GLU A 42 17.39 -8.60 0.97
N VAL A 43 16.18 -9.11 0.78
CA VAL A 43 15.87 -10.54 1.03
C VAL A 43 16.66 -11.44 0.09
N ILE A 44 16.74 -11.10 -1.20
CA ILE A 44 17.52 -11.88 -2.19
C ILE A 44 19.01 -11.84 -1.86
N ALA A 45 19.55 -10.67 -1.50
CA ALA A 45 20.95 -10.53 -1.11
C ALA A 45 21.29 -11.42 0.10
N LYS A 46 20.45 -11.40 1.13
CA LYS A 46 20.61 -12.28 2.30
C LYS A 46 20.54 -13.77 1.93
N ALA A 47 19.65 -14.16 1.02
CA ALA A 47 19.58 -15.54 0.56
C ALA A 47 20.88 -15.96 -0.17
N ASN A 48 21.39 -15.10 -1.06
CA ASN A 48 22.63 -15.37 -1.79
C ASN A 48 23.88 -15.42 -0.89
N GLU A 49 23.90 -14.69 0.23
CA GLU A 49 24.98 -14.75 1.22
C GLU A 49 24.94 -16.03 2.08
N ILE A 50 23.78 -16.68 2.20
CA ILE A 50 23.62 -17.92 2.99
C ILE A 50 23.98 -19.16 2.16
N ASP A 51 23.79 -19.10 0.84
CA ASP A 51 24.02 -20.23 -0.08
C ASP A 51 25.46 -20.29 -0.65
N GLY A 52 26.34 -19.34 -0.29
CA GLY A 52 27.75 -19.27 -0.72
C GLY A 52 28.74 -19.56 0.39
#